data_AF-A0A4Y5QXD4-F1
#
_entry.id   AF-A0A4Y5QXD4-F1
#
_cell.length_a   1.000
_cell.length_b   1.000
_cell.length_c   1.000
_cell.angle_alpha   90.00
_cell.angle_beta   90.00
_cell.angle_gamma   90.00
#
_symmetry.space_group_name_H-M   'P 1'
#
loop_
_entity.id
_entity.type
_entity.pdbx_description
1 polymer ?
#
loop_
_entity_poly.entity_id
_entity_poly.type
_entity_poly.pdbx_seq_one_letter_code
_entity_poly.pdbx_strand_id
1 'polypeptide(L)'
;AIKALQEENIQTVLINPNIATVQTSKGLADKVYFLPLIPEYVEQVIRAERPGGVLLTFGGQTGLNCGVELQRAGIFQKYGVRILGTPIEAIIDTEDRKIFSERIAVIGEKVAPSCAVYSVPEALDAAEKLGYPVMA
;
A
#
# COMPACT_ATOMS: atom_id res chain seq x y z
N ALA A 1 -11.70 10.52 -0.43
CA ALA A 1 -11.48 9.89 0.89
C ALA A 1 -11.85 10.83 2.03
N ILE A 2 -11.04 11.85 2.32
CA ILE A 2 -11.23 12.74 3.48
C ILE A 2 -12.62 13.39 3.52
N LYS A 3 -13.09 13.94 2.40
CA LYS A 3 -14.44 14.54 2.30
C LYS A 3 -15.55 13.55 2.68
N ALA A 4 -15.47 12.31 2.21
CA ALA A 4 -16.47 11.28 2.52
C ALA A 4 -16.43 10.90 4.01
N LEU A 5 -15.24 10.81 4.62
CA LEU A 5 -15.11 10.58 6.07
C LEU A 5 -15.70 11.74 6.88
N GLN A 6 -15.49 12.98 6.42
CA GLN A 6 -16.05 14.17 7.03
C GLN A 6 -17.59 14.20 6.95
N GLU A 7 -18.17 13.83 5.80
CA GLU A 7 -19.62 13.71 5.61
C GLU A 7 -20.25 12.68 6.57
N GLU A 8 -19.51 11.62 6.89
CA GLU A 8 -19.91 10.58 7.84
C GLU A 8 -19.53 10.90 9.31
N ASN A 9 -19.07 12.13 9.60
CA ASN A 9 -18.64 12.57 10.95
C ASN A 9 -17.51 11.72 11.56
N ILE A 10 -16.62 11.18 10.72
CA ILE A 10 -15.44 10.42 11.13
C ILE A 10 -14.26 11.37 11.24
N GLN A 11 -13.62 11.41 12.41
CA GLN A 11 -12.40 12.19 12.62
C GLN A 11 -11.25 11.64 11.78
N THR A 12 -10.51 12.54 11.14
CA THR A 12 -9.47 12.23 10.16
C THR A 12 -8.10 12.76 10.57
N VAL A 13 -7.10 11.89 10.46
CA VAL A 13 -5.68 12.24 10.58
C VAL A 13 -5.01 11.92 9.25
N LEU A 14 -4.42 12.94 8.62
CA LEU A 14 -3.67 12.80 7.38
C LEU A 14 -2.17 12.90 7.66
N ILE A 15 -1.39 11.96 7.11
CA ILE A 15 0.06 12.06 7.04
C ILE A 15 0.44 12.25 5.57
N ASN A 16 1.03 13.38 5.23
CA ASN A 16 1.52 13.65 3.88
C ASN A 16 2.62 14.73 3.92
N PRO A 17 3.87 14.42 3.51
CA PRO A 17 4.96 15.38 3.52
C PRO A 17 4.82 16.46 2.42
N ASN A 18 3.97 16.24 1.40
CA ASN A 18 3.82 17.21 0.31
C ASN A 18 2.84 18.33 0.66
N ILE A 19 3.40 19.48 1.06
CA ILE A 19 2.65 20.70 1.42
C ILE A 19 1.84 21.30 0.25
N ALA A 20 2.25 21.05 -1.00
CA ALA A 20 1.63 21.62 -2.19
C ALA A 20 0.45 20.78 -2.71
N THR A 21 -0.34 20.20 -1.80
CA THR A 21 -1.49 19.37 -2.17
C THR A 21 -2.78 19.87 -1.56
N VAL A 22 -3.89 19.73 -2.28
CA VAL A 22 -5.22 20.15 -1.79
C VAL A 22 -5.60 19.37 -0.53
N GLN A 23 -5.19 18.11 -0.40
CA GLN A 23 -5.46 17.28 0.78
C GLN A 23 -4.86 17.84 2.08
N THR A 24 -3.78 18.62 2.01
CA THR A 24 -3.14 19.26 3.17
C THR A 24 -3.68 20.66 3.47
N SER A 25 -4.69 21.13 2.72
CA SER A 25 -5.34 22.41 2.97
C SER A 25 -6.08 22.42 4.31
N LYS A 26 -6.08 23.59 4.95
CA LYS A 26 -6.75 23.80 6.24
C LYS A 26 -8.24 23.47 6.12
N GLY A 27 -8.75 22.64 7.03
CA GLY A 27 -10.17 22.29 7.13
C GLY A 27 -10.61 21.10 6.29
N LEU A 28 -9.71 20.47 5.53
CA LEU A 28 -10.02 19.20 4.86
C LEU A 28 -9.92 18.02 5.83
N ALA A 29 -8.77 17.82 6.47
CA ALA A 29 -8.60 16.85 7.54
C ALA A 29 -8.57 17.56 8.90
N ASP A 30 -8.99 16.87 9.97
CA ASP A 30 -8.99 17.42 11.32
C ASP A 30 -7.57 17.67 11.83
N LYS A 31 -6.65 16.77 11.49
CA LYS A 31 -5.22 16.91 11.76
C LYS A 31 -4.39 16.51 10.56
N VAL A 32 -3.34 17.29 10.31
CA VAL A 32 -2.39 17.05 9.22
C VAL A 32 -0.97 16.98 9.78
N TYR A 33 -0.27 15.90 9.48
CA TYR A 33 1.14 15.67 9.80
C TYR A 33 1.98 15.76 8.53
N PHE A 34 2.87 16.74 8.48
CA PHE A 34 3.87 16.89 7.42
C PHE A 34 5.10 16.05 7.76
N LEU A 35 4.92 14.74 7.83
CA LEU A 35 5.98 13.77 8.16
C LEU A 35 6.23 12.83 6.99
N PRO A 36 7.46 12.28 6.87
CA PRO A 36 7.74 11.21 5.90
C PRO A 36 6.84 9.99 6.14
N LEU A 37 6.38 9.36 5.05
CA LEU A 37 5.62 8.11 5.09
C LEU A 37 6.56 6.91 5.25
N ILE A 38 7.19 6.81 6.43
CA ILE A 38 8.02 5.67 6.82
C ILE A 38 7.51 5.09 8.16
N PRO A 39 7.72 3.79 8.44
CA PRO A 39 7.09 3.11 9.57
C PRO A 39 7.33 3.78 10.92
N GLU A 40 8.54 4.29 11.17
CA GLU A 40 8.88 4.94 12.44
C GLU A 40 8.00 6.15 12.72
N TYR A 41 7.91 7.12 11.81
CA TYR A 41 7.09 8.32 12.00
C TYR A 41 5.60 7.98 12.01
N VAL A 42 5.16 7.04 11.17
CA VAL A 42 3.75 6.65 11.14
C VAL A 42 3.35 5.96 12.45
N GLU A 43 4.22 5.11 13.04
CA GLU A 43 3.96 4.54 14.37
C GLU A 43 3.86 5.64 15.44
N GLN A 44 4.72 6.67 15.38
CA GLN A 44 4.63 7.78 16.33
C GLN A 44 3.28 8.51 16.25
N VAL A 45 2.76 8.73 15.04
CA VAL A 45 1.44 9.32 14.83
C VAL A 45 0.33 8.37 15.33
N ILE A 46 0.39 7.08 15.00
CA ILE A 46 -0.57 6.08 15.51
C ILE A 46 -0.59 6.06 17.04
N ARG A 47 0.59 6.12 17.67
CA ARG A 47 0.72 6.13 19.13
C ARG A 47 0.11 7.38 19.77
N ALA A 48 0.26 8.55 19.13
CA ALA A 48 -0.25 9.82 19.62
C ALA A 48 -1.76 9.97 19.39
N GLU A 49 -2.24 9.61 18.20
CA GLU A 49 -3.62 9.85 17.77
C GLU A 49 -4.56 8.68 18.05
N ARG A 50 -4.03 7.47 18.28
CA ARG A 50 -4.79 6.24 18.57
C ARG A 50 -5.98 6.01 17.62
N PRO A 51 -5.75 5.98 16.28
CA PRO A 51 -6.83 5.84 15.32
C PRO A 51 -7.49 4.46 15.40
N GLY A 52 -8.81 4.40 15.27
CA GLY A 52 -9.56 3.13 15.20
C GLY A 52 -9.41 2.39 13.87
N GLY A 53 -8.92 3.06 12.83
CA GLY A 53 -8.62 2.45 11.54
C GLY A 53 -7.75 3.30 10.63
N VAL A 54 -7.21 2.67 9.58
CA VAL A 54 -6.27 3.25 8.62
C VAL A 54 -6.67 2.90 7.19
N LEU A 55 -6.56 3.87 6.28
CA LEU A 55 -6.77 3.68 4.85
C LEU A 55 -5.43 3.79 4.12
N LEU A 56 -4.98 2.69 3.50
CA LEU A 56 -3.66 2.61 2.86
C LEU A 56 -3.72 2.87 1.33
N THR A 57 -4.90 2.71 0.74
CA THR A 57 -5.11 2.72 -0.72
C THR A 57 -5.06 4.11 -1.37
N PHE A 58 -5.02 5.19 -0.59
CA PHE A 58 -5.00 6.57 -1.10
C PHE A 58 -3.59 7.20 -1.13
N GLY A 59 -2.57 6.49 -0.66
CA GLY A 59 -1.19 6.99 -0.57
C GLY A 59 -0.26 6.56 -1.70
N GLY A 60 -0.80 5.95 -2.77
CA GLY A 60 -0.01 5.31 -3.81
C GLY A 60 0.93 4.23 -3.26
N GLN A 61 2.00 3.92 -4.00
CA GLN A 61 2.94 2.86 -3.61
C GLN A 61 3.63 3.14 -2.27
N THR A 62 3.95 4.41 -1.98
CA THR A 62 4.60 4.81 -0.73
C THR A 62 3.73 4.47 0.48
N GLY A 63 2.44 4.81 0.42
CA GLY A 63 1.50 4.47 1.49
C GLY A 63 1.26 2.97 1.63
N LEU A 64 1.16 2.25 0.51
CA LEU A 64 1.01 0.80 0.51
C LEU A 64 2.22 0.09 1.12
N ASN A 65 3.43 0.41 0.67
CA ASN A 65 4.66 -0.19 1.19
C ASN A 65 4.84 0.07 2.69
N CYS A 66 4.66 1.32 3.12
CA CYS A 66 4.73 1.67 4.55
C CYS A 66 3.67 0.90 5.35
N GLY A 67 2.46 0.75 4.81
CA GLY A 67 1.40 -0.06 5.42
C GLY A 67 1.77 -1.53 5.57
N VAL A 68 2.35 -2.13 4.53
CA VAL A 68 2.84 -3.52 4.54
C VAL A 68 3.94 -3.71 5.59
N GLU A 69 4.88 -2.77 5.70
CA GLU A 69 5.93 -2.80 6.72
C GLU A 69 5.37 -2.71 8.14
N LEU A 70 4.40 -1.81 8.38
CA LEU A 70 3.73 -1.65 9.67
C LEU A 70 2.95 -2.91 10.08
N GLN A 71 2.28 -3.56 9.12
CA GLN A 71 1.59 -4.83 9.35
C GLN A 71 2.56 -5.96 9.68
N ARG A 72 3.65 -6.10 8.92
CA ARG A 72 4.70 -7.10 9.17
C ARG A 72 5.37 -6.90 10.52
N ALA A 73 5.53 -5.65 10.95
CA ALA A 73 6.04 -5.30 12.27
C ALA A 73 5.00 -5.46 13.41
N GLY A 74 3.76 -5.87 13.10
CA GLY A 74 2.69 -6.06 14.09
C GLY A 74 2.17 -4.77 14.72
N ILE A 75 2.46 -3.60 14.13
CA ILE A 75 2.12 -2.30 14.70
C ILE A 75 0.61 -2.09 14.72
N PHE A 76 -0.11 -2.44 13.65
CA PHE A 76 -1.56 -2.29 13.64
C PHE A 76 -2.24 -3.12 14.74
N GLN A 77 -1.78 -4.35 14.96
CA GLN A 77 -2.27 -5.20 16.06
C GLN A 77 -1.90 -4.62 17.43
N LYS A 78 -0.65 -4.17 17.62
CA LYS A 78 -0.16 -3.56 18.87
C LYS A 78 -1.01 -2.38 19.34
N TYR A 79 -1.50 -1.55 18.40
CA TYR A 79 -2.30 -0.36 18.71
C TYR A 79 -3.80 -0.53 18.48
N GLY A 80 -4.27 -1.71 18.06
CA GLY A 80 -5.69 -1.97 17.80
C GLY A 80 -6.25 -1.23 16.57
N VAL A 81 -5.39 -0.91 15.60
CA VAL A 81 -5.76 -0.18 14.38
C VAL A 81 -6.27 -1.17 13.34
N ARG A 82 -7.47 -0.95 12.80
CA ARG A 82 -8.02 -1.78 11.72
C ARG A 82 -7.65 -1.22 10.35
N ILE A 83 -7.23 -2.08 9.45
CA ILE A 83 -7.06 -1.69 8.05
C ILE A 83 -8.45 -1.62 7.41
N LEU A 84 -8.78 -0.46 6.85
CA LEU A 84 -10.06 -0.18 6.22
C LEU A 84 -9.90 -0.22 4.69
N GLY A 85 -10.96 -0.63 3.99
CA GLY A 85 -10.94 -0.82 2.54
C GLY A 85 -10.37 -2.18 2.15
N THR A 86 -9.45 -2.20 1.19
CA THR A 86 -8.85 -3.44 0.70
C THR A 86 -8.01 -4.10 1.81
N PRO A 87 -8.24 -5.40 2.12
CA PRO A 87 -7.40 -6.14 3.05
C PRO A 87 -5.93 -6.10 2.64
N ILE A 88 -5.04 -6.01 3.63
CA ILE A 88 -3.60 -5.90 3.35
C ILE A 88 -3.03 -7.15 2.72
N GLU A 89 -3.60 -8.32 3.02
CA GLU A 89 -3.26 -9.58 2.38
C GLU A 89 -3.55 -9.52 0.88
N ALA A 90 -4.67 -8.91 0.48
CA ALA A 90 -5.00 -8.74 -0.94
C ALA A 90 -4.01 -7.78 -1.63
N ILE A 91 -3.56 -6.72 -0.94
CA ILE A 91 -2.51 -5.82 -1.45
C ILE A 91 -1.21 -6.60 -1.67
N ILE A 92 -0.75 -7.36 -0.66
CA ILE A 92 0.48 -8.15 -0.72
C ILE A 92 0.42 -9.17 -1.86
N ASP A 93 -0.71 -9.87 -2.01
CA ASP A 93 -0.92 -10.89 -3.04
C ASP A 93 -0.89 -10.29 -4.46
N THR A 94 -1.29 -9.03 -4.62
CA THR A 94 -1.29 -8.35 -5.93
C THR A 94 0.04 -7.68 -6.30
N GLU A 95 0.88 -7.37 -5.33
CA GLU A 95 2.17 -6.70 -5.56
C GLU A 95 3.27 -7.67 -6.03
N ASP A 96 3.22 -8.93 -5.60
CA ASP A 96 4.13 -9.96 -6.09
C ASP A 96 3.59 -10.58 -7.40
N ARG A 97 4.29 -10.34 -8.51
CA ARG A 97 3.89 -10.82 -9.84
C ARG A 97 3.73 -12.34 -9.91
N LYS A 98 4.50 -13.10 -9.12
CA LYS A 98 4.40 -14.56 -9.05
C LYS A 98 3.12 -14.95 -8.34
N ILE A 99 2.89 -14.39 -7.14
CA ILE A 99 1.66 -14.66 -6.36
C ILE A 99 0.42 -14.25 -7.16
N PHE A 100 0.47 -13.10 -7.83
CA PHE A 100 -0.62 -12.64 -8.70
C PHE A 100 -0.92 -13.64 -9.81
N SER A 101 0.10 -14.10 -10.53
CA SER A 101 -0.07 -15.10 -11.61
C SER A 101 -0.64 -16.42 -11.09
N GLU A 102 -0.20 -16.87 -9.92
CA GLU A 102 -0.73 -18.06 -9.25
C GLU A 102 -2.21 -17.86 -8.86
N ARG A 103 -2.59 -16.69 -8.32
CA ARG A 103 -3.98 -16.36 -7.96
C ARG A 103 -4.90 -16.33 -9.19
N ILE A 104 -4.44 -15.78 -10.31
CA ILE A 104 -5.18 -15.75 -11.58
C ILE A 104 -5.34 -17.17 -12.15
N ALA A 105 -4.31 -18.01 -12.07
CA ALA A 105 -4.38 -19.40 -12.50
C ALA A 105 -5.39 -20.22 -11.69
N VAL A 106 -5.53 -19.96 -10.38
CA VAL A 106 -6.52 -20.63 -9.51
C VAL A 106 -7.96 -20.41 -9.97
N ILE A 107 -8.28 -19.22 -10.52
CA ILE A 107 -9.63 -18.92 -11.03
C ILE A 107 -9.83 -19.33 -12.50
N GLY A 108 -8.85 -19.99 -13.11
CA GLY A 108 -8.90 -20.46 -14.50
C GLY A 108 -8.69 -19.37 -15.55
N GLU A 109 -8.29 -18.18 -15.13
CA GLU A 109 -7.99 -17.06 -16.02
C GLU A 109 -6.55 -17.14 -16.54
N LYS A 110 -6.31 -16.50 -17.68
CA LYS A 110 -5.01 -16.60 -18.38
C LYS A 110 -4.19 -15.32 -18.21
N VAL A 111 -2.95 -15.48 -17.79
CA VAL A 111 -1.91 -14.45 -17.88
C VAL A 111 -1.03 -14.69 -19.10
N ALA A 112 -0.40 -13.63 -19.61
CA ALA A 112 0.64 -13.79 -20.62
C ALA A 112 1.78 -14.68 -20.07
N PRO A 113 2.43 -15.51 -20.93
CA PRO A 113 3.62 -16.25 -20.53
C PRO A 113 4.65 -15.30 -19.92
N SER A 114 5.00 -15.56 -18.66
CA SER A 114 5.86 -14.69 -17.88
C SER A 114 6.65 -15.49 -16.86
N CYS A 115 7.77 -14.94 -16.39
CA CYS A 115 8.62 -15.55 -15.39
C CYS A 115 9.07 -14.48 -14.41
N ALA A 116 8.88 -14.71 -13.11
CA ALA A 116 9.46 -13.86 -12.07
C ALA A 116 10.93 -14.23 -11.89
N VAL A 117 11.82 -13.24 -12.02
CA VAL A 117 13.28 -13.39 -11.99
C VAL A 117 13.85 -12.39 -10.99
N TYR A 118 14.94 -12.77 -10.32
CA TYR A 118 15.55 -11.97 -9.26
C TYR A 118 17.00 -11.56 -9.55
N SER A 119 17.52 -11.94 -10.72
CA SER A 119 18.85 -11.59 -11.17
C SER A 119 18.91 -11.33 -12.67
N VAL A 120 19.91 -10.56 -13.11
CA VAL A 120 20.14 -10.28 -14.54
C VAL A 120 20.34 -11.57 -15.36
N PRO A 121 21.13 -12.57 -14.91
CA PRO A 121 21.25 -13.83 -15.63
C PRO A 121 19.93 -14.57 -15.79
N GLU A 122 19.11 -14.67 -14.72
CA GLU A 122 17.79 -15.29 -14.80
C GLU A 122 16.88 -14.56 -15.79
N ALA A 123 16.94 -13.23 -15.84
CA ALA A 123 16.15 -12.44 -16.78
C ALA A 123 16.52 -12.71 -18.24
N LEU A 124 17.82 -12.87 -18.54
CA LEU A 124 18.29 -13.23 -19.88
C LEU A 124 17.82 -14.64 -20.27
N ASP A 125 17.98 -15.62 -19.38
CA ASP A 125 17.51 -16.99 -19.60
C ASP A 125 15.99 -17.04 -19.82
N ALA A 126 15.22 -16.25 -19.06
CA ALA A 126 13.78 -16.15 -19.22
C ALA A 126 13.40 -15.49 -20.55
N ALA A 127 14.10 -14.43 -20.96
CA ALA A 127 13.85 -13.75 -22.22
C ALA A 127 14.11 -14.65 -23.44
N GLU A 128 15.18 -15.46 -23.40
CA GLU A 128 15.46 -16.45 -24.44
C GLU A 128 14.38 -17.53 -24.53
N LYS A 129 13.88 -18.00 -23.39
CA LYS A 129 12.80 -19.00 -23.33
C LYS A 129 11.45 -18.46 -23.80
N LEU A 130 11.14 -17.19 -23.49
CA LEU A 130 9.87 -16.55 -23.85
C LEU A 130 9.87 -16.04 -25.30
N GLY A 131 11.04 -15.71 -25.85
CA GLY A 131 11.21 -15.15 -27.19
C GLY A 131 10.97 -13.65 -27.24
N TYR A 132 11.83 -12.92 -27.95
CA TYR A 132 11.71 -11.47 -28.07
C TYR A 132 10.59 -11.04 -29.04
N PRO A 133 9.94 -9.89 -28.80
CA PRO A 133 10.19 -8.92 -27.72
C PRO A 133 9.57 -9.33 -26.37
N VAL A 134 10.27 -9.03 -25.28
CA VAL A 134 9.79 -9.24 -23.89
C VAL A 134 9.66 -7.91 -23.16
N MET A 135 8.78 -7.87 -22.14
CA MET A 135 8.58 -6.71 -21.26
C MET A 135 9.01 -7.07 -19.84
N ALA A 136 9.76 -6.16 -19.20
CA ALA A 136 10.19 -6.27 -17.81
C ALA A 136 9.22 -5.55 -16.85
#